data_AF-A0A832GV81-F1
#
_entry.id   AF-A0A832GV81-F1
#
_cell.length_a   1.000
_cell.length_b   1.000
_cell.length_c   1.000
_cell.angle_alpha   90.00
_cell.angle_beta   90.00
_cell.angle_gamma   90.00
#
_symmetry.space_group_name_H-M   'P 1'
#
loop_
_entity.id
_entity.type
_entity.pdbx_description
1 polymer ?
#
loop_
_entity_poly.entity_id
_entity_poly.type
_entity_poly.pdbx_seq_one_letter_code
_entity_poly.pdbx_strand_id
1 'polypeptide(L)' 'MAKVCAVLGKKPMTGNNVSHANNRTKRRQLPNLQYKRIWDE' A
#
# COMPACT_ATOMS: atom_id res chain seq x y z
N MET A 1 -9.94 5.49 7.69
CA MET A 1 -8.66 6.19 7.41
C MET A 1 -8.09 5.74 6.08
N ALA A 2 -7.73 6.67 5.19
CA ALA A 2 -7.02 6.32 3.97
C ALA A 2 -5.63 5.76 4.35
N LYS A 3 -5.24 4.59 3.81
CA LYS A 3 -3.91 3.98 4.03
C LYS A 3 -2.82 4.77 3.28
N VAL A 4 -2.58 6.01 3.70
CA VAL A 4 -1.59 6.93 3.13
C VAL A 4 -0.52 7.22 4.17
N CYS A 5 0.75 7.21 3.77
CA CYS A 5 1.85 7.60 4.65
C CYS A 5 1.81 9.11 4.93
N ALA A 6 1.80 9.52 6.20
CA ALA A 6 1.75 10.92 6.59
C ALA A 6 3.01 11.72 6.21
N VAL A 7 4.18 11.07 6.18
CA VAL A 7 5.47 11.70 5.87
C VAL A 7 5.77 11.68 4.37
N LEU A 8 5.65 10.52 3.73
CA LEU A 8 6.05 10.31 2.33
C LEU A 8 4.89 10.38 1.34
N GLY A 9 3.64 10.48 1.82
CA GLY A 9 2.45 10.50 0.96
C GLY A 9 2.18 9.20 0.18
N LYS A 10 2.92 8.10 0.44
CA LYS A 10 2.75 6.81 -0.26
C LYS A 10 1.30 6.31 -0.15
N LYS A 11 0.67 6.02 -1.30
CA LYS A 11 -0.72 5.59 -1.42
C LYS A 11 -0.83 4.13 -1.88
N PRO A 12 -1.97 3.46 -1.66
CA PRO A 12 -2.23 2.14 -2.21
C PRO A 12 -2.21 2.15 -3.74
N MET A 13 -1.55 1.17 -4.34
CA MET A 13 -1.53 0.98 -5.80
C MET A 13 -2.53 -0.12 -6.19
N THR A 14 -3.19 0.05 -7.33
CA THR A 14 -4.05 -0.99 -7.91
C THR A 14 -3.23 -1.88 -8.85
N GLY A 15 -3.42 -3.20 -8.77
CA GLY A 15 -2.77 -4.17 -9.65
C GLY A 15 -3.64 -5.41 -9.87
N ASN A 16 -3.05 -6.47 -10.43
CA ASN A 16 -3.69 -7.78 -10.58
C ASN A 16 -2.86 -8.86 -9.87
N ASN A 17 -3.51 -9.89 -9.34
CA ASN A 17 -2.88 -11.20 -9.14
C ASN A 17 -2.95 -11.95 -10.46
N VAL A 18 -1.84 -12.52 -10.88
CA VAL A 18 -1.74 -13.35 -12.09
C VAL A 18 -1.48 -14.78 -11.62
N SER A 19 -2.37 -15.71 -11.97
CA SER A 19 -2.17 -17.14 -11.66
C SER A 19 -1.18 -17.78 -12.63
N HIS A 20 -0.80 -19.03 -12.35
CA HIS A 20 0.02 -19.83 -13.28
C HIS A 20 -0.63 -19.96 -14.67
N ALA A 21 -1.97 -20.04 -14.73
CA ALA A 21 -2.76 -20.03 -15.97
C ALA A 21 -2.98 -18.63 -16.55
N ASN A 22 -2.27 -17.60 -16.06
CA ASN A 22 -2.43 -16.20 -16.45
C ASN A 22 -3.81 -15.56 -16.18
N ASN A 23 -4.60 -16.13 -15.25
CA ASN A 23 -5.86 -15.52 -14.83
C ASN A 23 -5.59 -14.25 -14.02
N ARG A 24 -6.21 -13.13 -14.41
CA ARG A 24 -5.99 -11.80 -13.81
C ARG A 24 -7.14 -11.42 -12.89
N THR A 25 -6.89 -11.33 -11.59
CA THR A 25 -7.87 -10.83 -10.59
C THR A 25 -7.40 -9.51 -9.98
N LYS A 26 -8.27 -8.52 -9.84
CA LYS A 26 -7.92 -7.21 -9.27
C LYS A 26 -7.44 -7.34 -7.82
N ARG A 27 -6.36 -6.63 -7.46
CA ARG A 27 -5.84 -6.52 -6.09
C ARG A 27 -5.44 -5.08 -5.78
N ARG A 28 -5.37 -4.75 -4.49
CA ARG A 28 -4.72 -3.54 -4.00
C ARG A 28 -3.40 -3.91 -3.32
N GLN A 29 -2.32 -3.25 -3.71
CA GLN A 29 -1.04 -3.29 -3.02
C GLN A 29 -1.05 -2.16 -1.98
N LEU A 30 -1.00 -2.54 -0.71
CA LEU A 30 -1.06 -1.60 0.39
C LEU A 30 0.36 -1.20 0.83
N PRO A 31 0.61 0.08 1.15
CA PRO A 31 1.87 0.47 1.77
C PRO A 31 2.00 -0.18 3.15
N ASN A 32 3.22 -0.59 3.51
CA ASN A 32 3.54 -1.13 4.84
C ASN A 32 3.65 0.01 5.87
N LEU A 33 2.51 0.58 6.25
CA LEU A 33 2.42 1.65 7.26
C LEU A 33 2.58 1.05 8.65
N GLN A 34 3.46 1.66 9.45
CA GLN A 34 3.71 1.27 10.83
C GLN A 34 3.53 2.49 11.74
N TYR A 35 3.00 2.26 12.94
CA TYR A 35 2.84 3.31 13.94
C TYR A 35 4.20 3.63 14.56
N LYS A 36 4.66 4.87 14.40
CA LYS A 36 5.88 5.37 15.01
C LYS A 36 5.64 6.79 15.51
N ARG A 37 6.17 7.11 16.69
CA ARG A 37 6.22 8.47 17.22
C ARG A 37 7.41 9.18 16.59
N ILE A 38 7.15 10.31 15.96
CA ILE A 38 8.18 11.23 15.46
C ILE A 38 8.28 12.32 16.52
N TRP A 39 9.50 12.56 17.00
CA TRP A 39 9.81 13.69 17.87
C TRP A 39 10.44 14.77 16.98
N ASP A 40 9.97 15.99 17.12
CA ASP A 40 10.50 17.18 16.45
C ASP A 40 11.23 18.02 17.51
N GLU A 41 12.33 18.68 17.14
CA GLU A 41 13.15 19.50 18.05
C GLU A 41 12.56 20.89 18.29
#